data_AF-I8TIT6-F1
#
_entry.id   AF-I8TIT6-F1
#
_cell.length_a   1.000
_cell.length_b   1.000
_cell.length_c   1.000
_cell.angle_alpha   90.00
_cell.angle_beta   90.00
_cell.angle_gamma   90.00
#
_symmetry.space_group_name_H-M   'P 1'
#
loop_
_entity.id
_entity.type
_entity.pdbx_description
1 polymer ?
#
loop_
_entity_poly.entity_id
_entity_poly.type
_entity_poly.pdbx_seq_one_letter_code
_entity_poly.pdbx_strand_id
1 'polypeptide(L)'
;MRRREYAHCFAQTALGVIEKDYELLSMSQNSQTGLANTTRLEVPLEGVVTLSMLSIYEYAQRGNIDGMLQRANQALALAMSMALHEAVEEEPYADSKRRVWWMTVGLL
;
A
#
# COMPACT_ATOMS: atom_id res chain seq x y z
N MET A 1 5.38 -21.27 -16.32
CA MET A 1 5.77 -21.33 -14.90
C MET A 1 6.52 -20.09 -14.40
N ARG A 2 7.54 -19.55 -15.10
CA ARG A 2 8.34 -18.39 -14.66
C ARG A 2 7.58 -17.15 -14.11
N ARG A 3 6.46 -16.74 -14.70
CA ARG A 3 5.72 -15.53 -14.25
C ARG A 3 5.19 -15.64 -12.81
N ARG A 4 4.77 -16.84 -12.39
CA ARG A 4 4.20 -17.06 -11.05
C ARG A 4 5.28 -17.02 -9.96
N GLU A 5 6.44 -17.58 -10.26
CA GLU A 5 7.60 -17.57 -9.35
C GLU A 5 8.14 -16.16 -9.12
N TYR A 6 8.26 -15.34 -10.19
CA TYR A 6 8.63 -13.94 -10.05
C TYR A 6 7.59 -13.15 -9.24
N ALA A 7 6.29 -13.32 -9.52
CA ALA A 7 5.23 -12.67 -8.75
C ALA A 7 5.29 -13.05 -7.26
N HIS A 8 5.58 -14.32 -6.96
CA HIS A 8 5.75 -14.78 -5.58
C HIS A 8 6.98 -14.15 -4.90
N CYS A 9 8.13 -14.11 -5.58
CA CYS A 9 9.34 -13.50 -5.03
C CYS A 9 9.14 -12.01 -4.73
N PHE A 10 8.52 -11.26 -5.65
CA PHE A 10 8.18 -9.85 -5.43
C PHE A 10 7.19 -9.68 -4.28
N ALA A 11 6.15 -10.50 -4.21
CA ALA A 11 5.17 -10.44 -3.13
C ALA A 11 5.80 -10.74 -1.76
N GLN A 12 6.67 -11.76 -1.66
CA GLN A 12 7.38 -12.07 -0.42
C GLN A 12 8.33 -10.95 0.00
N THR A 13 9.04 -10.35 -0.96
CA THR A 13 9.92 -9.21 -0.68
C THR A 13 9.11 -8.01 -0.19
N ALA A 14 8.01 -7.69 -0.86
CA ALA A 14 7.12 -6.60 -0.49
C ALA A 14 6.46 -6.84 0.88
N LEU A 15 6.05 -8.07 1.19
CA LEU A 15 5.53 -8.46 2.51
C LEU A 15 6.56 -8.20 3.61
N GLY A 16 7.79 -8.69 3.42
CA GLY A 16 8.84 -8.50 4.42
C GLY A 16 9.26 -7.05 4.62
N VAL A 17 9.03 -6.16 3.65
CA VAL A 17 9.22 -4.71 3.79
C VAL A 17 8.04 -4.08 4.51
N ILE A 18 6.80 -4.38 4.10
CA ILE A 18 5.59 -3.85 4.76
C ILE A 18 5.53 -4.24 6.23
N GLU A 19 5.86 -5.48 6.59
CA GLU A 19 5.81 -5.93 7.99
C GLU A 19 6.77 -5.11 8.86
N LYS A 20 7.97 -4.80 8.34
CA LYS A 20 8.96 -3.95 9.02
C LYS A 20 8.55 -2.48 9.06
N ASP A 21 8.08 -1.96 7.92
CA ASP A 21 7.69 -0.57 7.78
C ASP A 21 6.42 -0.26 8.56
N TYR A 22 5.48 -1.21 8.71
CA TYR A 22 4.28 -1.03 9.51
C TYR A 22 4.60 -1.01 11.01
N GLU A 23 5.51 -1.86 11.48
CA GLU A 23 6.05 -1.77 12.84
C GLU A 23 6.73 -0.40 13.07
N LEU A 24 7.52 0.09 12.11
CA LEU A 24 8.19 1.39 12.20
C LEU A 24 7.24 2.59 12.07
N LEU A 25 6.21 2.53 11.21
CA LEU A 25 5.20 3.58 11.02
C LEU A 25 4.27 3.68 12.24
N SER A 26 4.00 2.58 12.92
CA SER A 26 3.30 2.59 14.22
C SER A 26 4.10 3.33 15.31
N MET A 27 5.42 3.33 15.22
CA MET A 27 6.34 4.03 16.14
C MET A 27 6.69 5.46 15.68
N SER A 28 6.64 5.74 14.38
CA SER A 28 7.17 6.95 13.74
C SER A 28 6.07 7.89 13.24
N GLN A 29 4.99 8.09 13.99
CA GLN A 29 4.04 9.17 13.71
C GLN A 29 4.63 10.58 13.91
N ASN A 30 5.91 10.72 14.30
CA ASN A 30 6.50 12.02 14.66
C ASN A 30 7.84 12.42 14.01
N SER A 31 8.40 11.62 13.09
CA SER A 31 9.76 11.90 12.58
C SER A 31 9.86 11.78 11.07
N GLN A 32 9.36 12.80 10.36
CA GLN A 32 9.69 12.99 8.94
C GLN A 32 11.10 13.58 8.81
N THR A 33 12.14 12.78 8.99
CA THR A 33 13.47 13.15 8.49
C THR A 33 14.29 11.92 8.14
N GLY A 34 14.60 11.78 6.85
CA GLY A 34 15.86 11.20 6.41
C GLY A 34 15.84 9.72 6.09
N LEU A 35 15.47 9.39 4.84
CA LEU A 35 16.32 8.51 4.05
C LEU A 35 16.12 8.81 2.56
N ALA A 36 17.18 9.34 1.96
CA ALA A 36 17.27 9.66 0.55
C ALA A 36 17.57 8.39 -0.26
N ASN A 37 17.05 8.40 -1.50
CA ASN A 37 17.42 7.62 -2.68
C ASN A 37 16.33 6.66 -3.19
N THR A 38 16.11 6.77 -4.50
CA THR A 38 15.11 6.15 -5.38
C THR A 38 13.71 6.79 -5.32
N THR A 39 13.43 7.71 -6.25
CA THR A 39 12.09 8.03 -6.79
C THR A 39 10.92 7.82 -5.82
N ARG A 40 10.99 8.40 -4.62
CA ARG A 40 9.83 8.41 -3.71
C ARG A 40 8.79 9.27 -4.40
N LEU A 41 7.55 8.78 -4.50
CA LEU A 41 6.47 9.70 -4.84
C LEU A 41 6.54 10.82 -3.79
N GLU A 42 6.40 12.08 -4.20
CA GLU A 42 6.37 13.21 -3.26
C GLU A 42 5.26 13.07 -2.20
N VAL A 43 4.30 12.16 -2.43
CA VAL A 43 3.32 11.68 -1.45
C VAL A 43 3.62 10.21 -1.11
N PRO A 44 3.78 9.83 0.17
CA PRO A 44 4.15 8.47 0.58
C PRO A 44 3.00 7.46 0.42
N LEU A 45 2.50 7.26 -0.80
CA LEU A 45 1.37 6.38 -1.15
C LEU A 45 1.80 4.91 -1.31
N GLU A 46 3.10 4.63 -1.27
CA GLU A 46 3.67 3.31 -1.57
C GLU A 46 3.07 2.24 -0.66
N GLY A 47 2.89 2.53 0.64
CA GLY A 47 2.31 1.56 1.59
C GLY A 47 0.90 1.13 1.21
N VAL A 48 0.03 2.07 0.83
CA VAL A 48 -1.36 1.78 0.42
C VAL A 48 -1.38 0.98 -0.88
N VAL A 49 -0.55 1.37 -1.86
CA VAL A 49 -0.46 0.68 -3.15
C VAL A 49 0.09 -0.73 -2.99
N THR A 50 1.14 -0.91 -2.19
CA THR A 50 1.74 -2.23 -1.96
C THR A 50 0.77 -3.16 -1.21
N LEU A 51 0.06 -2.69 -0.18
CA LEU A 51 -0.98 -3.48 0.49
C LEU A 51 -2.12 -3.86 -0.49
N SER A 52 -2.52 -2.93 -1.35
CA SER A 52 -3.53 -3.18 -2.39
C SER A 52 -3.08 -4.26 -3.39
N MET A 53 -1.82 -4.20 -3.85
CA MET A 53 -1.25 -5.23 -4.73
C MET A 53 -1.13 -6.58 -4.04
N LEU A 54 -0.75 -6.61 -2.76
CA LEU A 54 -0.65 -7.86 -2.00
C LEU A 54 -2.02 -8.49 -1.74
N SER A 55 -3.07 -7.68 -1.53
CA SER A 55 -4.45 -8.17 -1.47
C SER A 55 -4.83 -8.92 -2.76
N ILE A 56 -4.60 -8.29 -3.92
CA ILE A 56 -4.84 -8.93 -5.22
C ILE A 56 -4.00 -10.20 -5.39
N TYR A 57 -2.74 -10.18 -4.94
CA TYR A 57 -1.86 -11.34 -5.00
C TYR A 57 -2.40 -12.53 -4.18
N GLU A 58 -2.85 -12.28 -2.95
CA GLU A 58 -3.42 -13.32 -2.08
C GLU A 58 -4.66 -13.95 -2.69
N TYR A 59 -5.54 -13.13 -3.28
CA TYR A 59 -6.71 -13.63 -3.99
C TYR A 59 -6.34 -14.39 -5.27
N ALA A 60 -5.65 -13.74 -6.20
CA ALA A 60 -5.46 -14.25 -7.56
C ALA A 60 -4.42 -15.37 -7.67
N GLN A 61 -3.37 -15.36 -6.83
CA GLN A 61 -2.28 -16.33 -6.91
C GLN A 61 -2.35 -17.41 -5.83
N ARG A 62 -2.83 -17.07 -4.63
CA ARG A 62 -2.91 -18.02 -3.51
C ARG A 62 -4.32 -18.57 -3.28
N GLY A 63 -5.36 -17.93 -3.81
CA GLY A 63 -6.76 -18.28 -3.53
C GLY A 63 -7.15 -18.04 -2.06
N ASN A 64 -6.38 -17.20 -1.36
CA ASN A 64 -6.52 -16.98 0.08
C ASN A 64 -7.37 -15.73 0.34
N ILE A 65 -8.67 -15.95 0.54
CA ILE A 65 -9.66 -14.86 0.70
C ILE A 65 -9.45 -14.12 2.03
N ASP A 66 -9.16 -14.83 3.12
CA ASP A 66 -8.92 -14.21 4.42
C ASP A 66 -7.67 -13.32 4.38
N GLY A 67 -6.60 -13.81 3.74
CA GLY A 67 -5.36 -13.05 3.56
C GLY A 67 -5.51 -11.83 2.64
N MET A 68 -6.38 -11.92 1.63
CA MET A 68 -6.77 -10.78 0.79
C MET A 68 -7.53 -9.75 1.63
N LEU A 69 -8.59 -10.17 2.34
CA LEU A 69 -9.43 -9.26 3.13
C LEU A 69 -8.64 -8.55 4.24
N GLN A 70 -7.76 -9.27 4.94
CA GLN A 70 -6.90 -8.68 5.96
C GLN A 70 -6.04 -7.55 5.37
N ARG A 71 -5.44 -7.76 4.20
CA ARG A 71 -4.59 -6.76 3.53
C ARG A 71 -5.38 -5.61 2.94
N ALA A 72 -6.58 -5.87 2.41
CA ALA A 72 -7.50 -4.82 1.96
C ALA A 72 -7.91 -3.92 3.14
N ASN A 73 -8.22 -4.49 4.30
CA ASN A 73 -8.53 -3.73 5.51
C ASN A 73 -7.34 -2.89 5.98
N GLN A 74 -6.12 -3.44 5.95
CA GLN A 74 -4.91 -2.69 6.26
C GLN A 74 -4.68 -1.52 5.28
N ALA A 75 -4.89 -1.76 3.98
CA ALA A 75 -4.78 -0.72 2.96
C ALA A 75 -5.79 0.41 3.20
N LEU A 76 -7.04 0.05 3.51
CA LEU A 76 -8.10 1.02 3.80
C LEU A 76 -7.77 1.84 5.05
N ALA A 77 -7.37 1.19 6.15
CA ALA A 77 -7.01 1.88 7.38
C ALA A 77 -5.86 2.88 7.17
N LEU A 78 -4.84 2.49 6.41
CA LEU A 78 -3.72 3.37 6.06
C LEU A 78 -4.19 4.53 5.17
N ALA A 79 -5.00 4.27 4.14
CA ALA A 79 -5.55 5.30 3.26
C ALA A 79 -6.42 6.33 4.03
N MET A 80 -7.20 5.87 5.00
CA MET A 80 -7.98 6.73 5.91
C MET A 80 -7.07 7.56 6.81
N SER A 81 -6.02 6.97 7.40
CA SER A 81 -5.06 7.72 8.24
C SER A 81 -4.29 8.81 7.49
N MET A 82 -4.16 8.64 6.17
CA MET A 82 -3.55 9.62 5.27
C MET A 82 -4.55 10.63 4.70
N ALA A 83 -5.81 10.58 5.15
CA ALA A 83 -6.91 11.43 4.68
C ALA A 83 -7.07 11.44 3.13
N LEU A 84 -6.75 10.34 2.43
CA LEU A 84 -6.85 10.30 0.97
C LEU A 84 -8.28 10.51 0.45
N HIS A 85 -9.27 10.22 1.29
CA HIS A 85 -10.69 10.43 1.03
C HIS A 85 -11.09 11.91 1.01
N GLU A 86 -10.28 12.81 1.57
CA GLU A 86 -10.54 14.25 1.63
C GLU A 86 -9.79 15.04 0.56
N ALA A 87 -9.13 14.37 -0.40
CA ALA A 87 -8.31 15.03 -1.42
C ALA A 87 -9.11 16.04 -2.28
N VAL A 88 -8.89 17.33 -2.00
CA VAL A 88 -9.48 18.48 -2.71
C VAL A 88 -8.69 18.80 -3.98
N GLU A 89 -9.36 19.28 -5.04
CA GLU A 89 -8.74 19.54 -6.35
C GLU A 89 -7.59 20.55 -6.34
N GLU A 90 -7.52 21.43 -5.34
CA GLU A 90 -6.47 22.45 -5.22
C GLU A 90 -5.18 21.92 -4.57
N GLU A 91 -5.19 20.69 -4.03
CA GLU A 91 -3.98 20.12 -3.42
C GLU A 91 -3.00 19.57 -4.47
N PRO A 92 -1.68 19.77 -4.27
CA PRO A 92 -0.69 19.07 -5.08
C PRO A 92 -0.88 17.56 -4.94
N TYR A 93 -0.88 16.85 -6.08
CA TYR A 93 -1.06 15.39 -6.16
C TYR A 93 -2.45 14.87 -5.77
N ALA A 94 -3.49 15.72 -5.73
CA ALA A 94 -4.87 15.31 -5.46
C ALA A 94 -5.34 14.14 -6.34
N ASP A 95 -4.99 14.17 -7.63
CA ASP A 95 -5.31 13.09 -8.57
C ASP A 95 -4.68 11.75 -8.19
N SER A 96 -3.41 11.76 -7.74
CA SER A 96 -2.72 10.54 -7.30
C SER A 96 -3.38 9.98 -6.04
N LYS A 97 -3.69 10.84 -5.06
CA LYS A 97 -4.40 10.45 -3.83
C LYS A 97 -5.77 9.84 -4.14
N ARG A 98 -6.54 10.48 -5.03
CA ARG A 98 -7.88 10.03 -5.45
C ARG A 98 -7.83 8.70 -6.20
N ARG A 99 -6.84 8.49 -7.08
CA ARG A 99 -6.65 7.20 -7.76
C ARG A 99 -6.34 6.07 -6.79
N VAL A 100 -5.45 6.32 -5.82
CA VAL A 100 -5.09 5.33 -4.79
C VAL A 100 -6.28 5.05 -3.87
N TRP A 101 -7.06 6.08 -3.51
CA TRP A 101 -8.29 5.92 -2.75
C TRP A 101 -9.30 5.00 -3.47
N TRP A 102 -9.64 5.30 -4.72
CA TRP A 102 -10.58 4.48 -5.50
C TRP A 102 -10.07 3.07 -5.76
N MET A 103 -8.76 2.90 -5.97
CA MET A 103 -8.13 1.58 -6.07
C MET A 103 -8.32 0.77 -4.78
N THR A 104 -8.19 1.42 -3.62
CA THR A 104 -8.32 0.76 -2.31
C THR A 104 -9.77 0.40 -1.99
N VAL A 105 -10.71 1.33 -2.23
CA VAL A 105 -12.15 1.09 -2.05
C VAL A 105 -12.65 -0.02 -2.95
N GLY A 106 -12.16 -0.11 -4.20
CA GLY A 106 -12.56 -1.15 -5.15
C GLY A 106 -12.10 -2.58 -4.79
N LEU A 107 -11.30 -2.76 -3.74
CA LEU A 107 -10.91 -4.09 -3.23
C LEU A 107 -11.94 -4.69 -2.27
N LEU A 108 -12.88 -3.88 -1.77
CA LEU A 108 -13.94 -4.27 -0.83
C LEU A 108 -15.28 -4.38 -1.56
#